data_AF-A0A2N5ZHV6-F1
#
_entry.id   AF-A0A2N5ZHV6-F1
#
_cell.length_a   1.000
_cell.length_b   1.000
_cell.length_c   1.000
_cell.angle_alpha   90.00
_cell.angle_beta   90.00
_cell.angle_gamma   90.00
#
_symmetry.space_group_name_H-M   'P 1'
#
loop_
_entity.id
_entity.type
_entity.pdbx_description
1 polymer ?
#
loop_
_entity_poly.entity_id
_entity_poly.type
_entity_poly.pdbx_seq_one_letter_code
_entity_poly.pdbx_strand_id
1 'polypeptide(L)' 'MRDKKTQKAEMLLIELKNVLLETMWGDQRYQYNNQKLAIPWLHEDYQYQIKKLGLTEDKEAFYMNKIEQIIGEYAEFY' A
#
# COMPACT_ATOMS: atom_id res chain seq x y z
N MET A 1 8.67 14.66 -19.41
CA MET A 1 8.18 13.27 -19.40
C MET A 1 8.36 12.71 -18.00
N ARG A 2 7.32 12.12 -17.37
CA ARG A 2 7.49 11.47 -16.07
C ARG A 2 8.35 10.21 -16.24
N ASP A 3 9.34 10.05 -15.38
CA ASP A 3 10.22 8.88 -15.35
C ASP A 3 9.42 7.57 -15.11
N LYS A 4 9.83 6.47 -15.75
CA LYS A 4 9.12 5.17 -15.70
C LYS A 4 9.01 4.62 -14.28
N LYS A 5 10.01 4.84 -13.43
CA LYS A 5 9.97 4.39 -12.03
C LYS A 5 8.95 5.17 -11.22
N THR A 6 8.84 6.47 -11.49
CA THR A 6 7.84 7.34 -10.85
C THR A 6 6.43 6.89 -11.22
N GLN A 7 6.17 6.59 -12.49
CA GLN A 7 4.86 6.05 -12.93
C GLN A 7 4.54 4.71 -12.25
N LYS A 8 5.54 3.83 -12.12
CA LYS A 8 5.35 2.54 -11.44
C LYS A 8 5.04 2.70 -9.95
N ALA A 9 5.68 3.65 -9.27
CA ALA A 9 5.35 3.98 -7.89
C ALA A 9 3.91 4.52 -7.74
N GLU A 10 3.46 5.37 -8.66
CA GLU A 10 2.08 5.87 -8.70
C GLU A 10 1.08 4.73 -8.89
N MET A 11 1.37 3.76 -9.77
CA MET A 11 0.53 2.58 -9.96
C MET A 11 0.44 1.72 -8.69
N LEU A 12 1.56 1.50 -8.00
CA LEU A 12 1.60 0.74 -6.75
C LEU A 12 0.71 1.38 -5.66
N LEU A 13 0.67 2.71 -5.57
CA LEU A 13 -0.24 3.39 -4.63
C LEU A 13 -1.73 3.17 -4.97
N ILE A 14 -2.08 3.14 -6.26
CA ILE A 14 -3.46 2.89 -6.71
C ILE A 14 -3.84 1.45 -6.39
N GLU A 15 -2.94 0.52 -6.66
CA GLU A 15 -3.13 -0.90 -6.38
C GLU A 15 -3.33 -1.16 -4.88
N LEU A 16 -2.48 -0.59 -4.02
CA LEU A 16 -2.60 -0.69 -2.57
C LEU A 16 -3.99 -0.24 -2.09
N LYS A 17 -4.51 0.89 -2.59
CA LYS A 17 -5.85 1.38 -2.23
C LYS A 17 -6.95 0.40 -2.60
N ASN A 18 -6.88 -0.17 -3.81
CA ASN A 18 -7.87 -1.13 -4.28
C ASN A 18 -7.83 -2.43 -3.46
N VAL A 19 -6.63 -2.96 -3.21
CA VAL A 19 -6.44 -4.18 -2.41
C VAL A 19 -6.92 -3.97 -0.98
N LEU A 20 -6.67 -2.80 -0.38
CA LEU A 20 -7.21 -2.46 0.94
C LEU A 20 -8.73 -2.38 0.90
N LEU A 21 -9.33 -1.70 -0.08
CA LEU A 21 -10.79 -1.62 -0.21
C LEU A 21 -11.41 -3.03 -0.32
N GLU A 22 -10.86 -3.90 -1.16
CA GLU A 22 -11.30 -5.29 -1.31
C GLU A 22 -11.11 -6.10 -0.02
N THR A 23 -9.98 -5.92 0.67
CA THR A 23 -9.70 -6.59 1.95
C THR A 23 -10.68 -6.16 3.04
N MET A 24 -11.09 -4.89 3.02
CA MET A 24 -12.01 -4.30 3.99
C MET A 24 -13.48 -4.64 3.69
N TRP A 25 -13.87 -4.68 2.41
CA TRP A 25 -15.27 -4.82 1.97
C TRP A 25 -15.62 -6.22 1.44
N GLY A 26 -14.63 -7.10 1.28
CA GLY A 26 -14.80 -8.48 0.79
C GLY A 26 -15.69 -9.33 1.70
N ASP A 27 -16.62 -10.05 1.06
CA ASP A 27 -17.74 -10.80 1.64
C ASP A 27 -17.37 -11.61 2.90
N GLN A 28 -18.09 -11.35 3.99
CA GLN A 28 -17.90 -11.87 5.35
C GLN A 28 -18.16 -13.39 5.50
N ARG A 29 -18.21 -14.17 4.42
CA ARG A 29 -18.53 -15.61 4.50
C ARG A 29 -17.50 -16.45 5.26
N TYR A 30 -16.28 -15.94 5.41
CA TYR A 30 -15.21 -16.61 6.18
C TYR A 30 -14.55 -15.61 7.14
N GLN A 31 -15.34 -15.12 8.11
CA GLN A 31 -14.90 -14.26 9.22
C GLN A 31 -13.96 -15.02 10.18
N TYR A 32 -12.69 -15.21 9.81
CA TYR A 32 -11.65 -15.44 10.82
C TYR A 32 -10.36 -14.75 10.37
N ASN A 33 -9.98 -13.67 11.07
CA ASN A 33 -8.62 -13.14 11.22
C ASN A 33 -7.88 -12.50 10.02
N ASN A 34 -8.39 -12.50 8.79
CA ASN A 34 -7.56 -12.10 7.65
C ASN A 34 -7.15 -10.62 7.60
N GLN A 35 -7.96 -9.65 8.04
CA GLN A 35 -7.63 -8.22 7.85
C GLN A 35 -6.46 -7.74 8.74
N LYS A 36 -6.47 -8.09 10.03
CA LYS A 36 -5.37 -7.73 10.97
C LYS A 36 -4.03 -8.37 10.61
N LEU A 37 -4.05 -9.49 9.89
CA LEU A 37 -2.85 -10.15 9.37
C LEU A 37 -2.45 -9.62 7.98
N ALA A 38 -3.43 -9.35 7.12
CA ALA A 38 -3.19 -8.91 5.75
C ALA A 38 -2.67 -7.47 5.67
N ILE A 39 -3.19 -6.53 6.49
CA ILE A 39 -2.77 -5.12 6.42
C ILE A 39 -1.27 -4.96 6.70
N PRO A 40 -0.68 -5.55 7.76
CA PRO A 40 0.77 -5.51 7.96
C PRO A 40 1.57 -6.12 6.81
N TRP A 41 1.11 -7.24 6.22
CA TRP A 41 1.80 -7.85 5.09
C TRP A 41 1.74 -7.01 3.82
N LEU A 42 0.59 -6.41 3.54
CA LEU A 42 0.44 -5.46 2.43
C LEU A 42 1.35 -4.24 2.68
N HIS A 43 1.39 -3.73 3.91
CA HIS A 43 2.26 -2.62 4.26
C HIS A 43 3.73 -2.92 3.95
N GLU A 44 4.25 -4.04 4.44
CA GLU A 44 5.63 -4.47 4.18
C GLU A 44 5.92 -4.70 2.69
N ASP A 45 4.98 -5.35 1.98
CA ASP A 45 5.17 -5.67 0.56
C ASP A 45 5.25 -4.40 -0.30
N TYR A 46 4.32 -3.46 -0.13
CA TYR A 46 4.32 -2.23 -0.91
C TYR A 46 5.51 -1.32 -0.56
N GLN A 47 5.95 -1.28 0.70
CA GLN A 47 7.21 -0.61 1.05
C GLN A 47 8.39 -1.25 0.31
N TYR A 48 8.51 -2.59 0.32
CA TYR A 48 9.57 -3.29 -0.39
C TYR A 48 9.54 -3.02 -1.90
N GLN A 49 8.36 -3.05 -2.51
CA GLN A 49 8.20 -2.76 -3.94
C GLN A 49 8.65 -1.35 -4.30
N ILE A 50 8.36 -0.34 -3.47
CA ILE A 50 8.86 1.03 -3.66
C ILE A 50 10.39 1.08 -3.57
N LYS A 51 11.01 0.49 -2.54
CA LYS A 51 12.49 0.46 -2.39
C LYS A 51 13.16 -0.15 -3.61
N LYS A 52 12.58 -1.23 -4.14
CA LYS A 52 13.11 -1.95 -5.30
C LYS A 52 13.13 -1.12 -6.59
N LEU A 53 12.36 -0.04 -6.69
CA LEU A 53 12.40 0.85 -7.86
C LEU A 53 13.71 1.64 -7.95
N GLY A 54 14.44 1.79 -6.84
CA GLY A 54 15.67 2.58 -6.78
C GLY A 54 15.41 4.03 -7.21
N LEU A 55 14.45 4.66 -6.55
CA LEU A 55 14.16 6.09 -6.71
C LEU A 55 15.24 6.92 -6.00
N THR A 56 15.22 8.24 -6.21
CA THR A 56 16.00 9.14 -5.34
C THR A 56 15.43 9.09 -3.94
N GLU A 57 16.27 9.33 -2.93
CA GLU A 57 15.88 9.30 -1.51
C GLU A 57 14.63 10.14 -1.23
N ASP A 58 14.56 11.38 -1.73
CA ASP A 58 13.39 12.26 -1.57
C ASP A 58 12.10 11.65 -2.13
N LYS A 59 12.20 10.98 -3.28
CA LYS A 59 11.04 10.38 -3.95
C LYS A 59 10.62 9.10 -3.23
N GLU A 60 11.58 8.28 -2.82
CA GLU A 60 11.31 7.10 -2.03
C GLU A 60 10.61 7.49 -0.72
N ALA A 61 11.16 8.45 0.03
CA ALA A 61 10.56 8.97 1.26
C ALA A 61 9.14 9.52 1.02
N PHE A 62 8.91 10.23 -0.09
CA PHE A 62 7.58 10.69 -0.46
C PHE A 62 6.58 9.52 -0.63
N TYR A 63 6.95 8.47 -1.39
CA TYR A 63 6.08 7.32 -1.61
C TYR A 63 5.88 6.48 -0.36
N MET A 64 6.92 6.34 0.47
CA MET A 64 6.83 5.69 1.77
C MET A 64 5.82 6.39 2.67
N ASN A 65 5.93 7.71 2.82
CA ASN A 65 4.96 8.49 3.58
C ASN A 65 3.53 8.36 3.04
N LYS A 66 3.37 8.20 1.72
CA LYS A 66 2.05 7.95 1.12
C LYS A 66 1.50 6.57 1.47
N ILE A 67 2.35 5.55 1.53
CA ILE A 67 1.95 4.21 2.00
C ILE A 67 1.51 4.30 3.47
N GLU A 68 2.29 4.97 4.34
CA GLU A 68 1.92 5.17 5.75
C GLU A 68 0.56 5.87 5.90
N GLN A 69 0.33 6.92 5.12
CA GLN A 69 -0.94 7.65 5.13
C GLN A 69 -2.11 6.75 4.71
N ILE A 70 -1.95 6.00 3.62
CA ILE A 70 -2.99 5.10 3.13
C ILE A 70 -3.28 4.03 4.18
N ILE A 71 -2.26 3.31 4.67
CA ILE A 71 -2.44 2.25 5.67
C ILE A 71 -3.06 2.80 6.96
N GLY A 72 -2.57 3.94 7.45
CA GLY A 72 -3.06 4.60 8.66
C GLY A 72 -4.53 5.00 8.55
N GLU A 73 -4.93 5.59 7.41
CA GLU A 73 -6.34 5.92 7.14
C GLU A 73 -7.25 4.70 7.25
N TYR A 74 -6.84 3.51 6.82
CA TYR A 74 -7.66 2.29 6.93
C TYR A 74 -7.52 1.56 8.28
N ALA A 75 -6.40 1.74 8.99
CA ALA A 75 -6.15 1.11 10.29
C ALA A 75 -6.89 1.83 11.43
N GLU A 76 -7.09 3.15 11.35
CA GLU A 76 -7.79 3.93 12.39
C GLU A 76 -9.31 3.72 12.43
N PHE A 77 -9.91 3.07 11.43
CA PHE A 77 -11.34 2.72 11.43
C PHE A 77 -11.69 1.42 12.20
N TYR A 78 -10.73 0.84 12.95
CA TYR A 78 -10.90 -0.34 13.82
C TYR A 78 -10.38 -0.11 15.24
#